data_AF-A0A924L2J4-F1
#
_entry.id   AF-A0A924L2J4-F1
#
_cell.length_a   1.000
_cell.length_b   1.000
_cell.length_c   1.000
_cell.angle_alpha   90.00
_cell.angle_beta   90.00
_cell.angle_gamma   90.00
#
_symmetry.space_group_name_H-M   'P 1'
#
loop_
_entity.id
_entity.type
_entity.pdbx_description
1 polymer ?
#
loop_
_entity_poly.entity_id
_entity_poly.type
_entity_poly.pdbx_seq_one_letter_code
_entity_poly.pdbx_strand_id
1 'polypeptide(L)'
;MSFLRNQVNPHFIFNTMNNIYAMVYQKSAKALPAIEKLSNIMRYVMTESDVQQILLAKEVAYLQNFIELQMVRINIANSVQFNVTGNIDNVQIAPLLLIPFVENGFKHGITNKEEYPFRINLTIENKTLLFTTSNYISKGHKDESNGIGLLNVQSGWLYCIPESTYLK
;
A
#
# COMPACT_ATOMS: atom_id res chain seq x y z
N MET A 1 -3.77 -15.34 22.83
CA MET A 1 -4.53 -15.44 21.56
C MET A 1 -5.38 -14.18 21.37
N SER A 2 -4.81 -13.08 20.86
CA SER A 2 -5.60 -11.92 20.42
C SER A 2 -4.74 -10.88 19.67
N PHE A 3 -4.00 -11.27 18.64
CA PHE A 3 -3.25 -10.29 17.84
C PHE A 3 -3.33 -10.71 16.38
N LEU A 4 -3.84 -9.81 15.53
CA LEU A 4 -4.15 -9.92 14.08
C LEU A 4 -5.63 -9.92 13.67
N ARG A 5 -6.53 -9.32 14.46
CA ARG A 5 -7.89 -8.98 13.99
C ARG A 5 -8.01 -7.57 13.35
N ASN A 6 -6.91 -6.83 13.23
CA ASN A 6 -6.85 -5.46 12.69
C ASN A 6 -5.99 -5.36 11.42
N GLN A 7 -6.17 -6.26 10.46
CA GLN A 7 -5.34 -6.26 9.24
C GLN A 7 -5.83 -5.24 8.20
N VAL A 8 -7.07 -4.76 8.32
CA VAL A 8 -7.61 -3.67 7.50
C VAL A 8 -8.23 -2.63 8.40
N ASN A 9 -7.92 -1.36 8.13
CA ASN A 9 -8.46 -0.22 8.84
C ASN A 9 -9.99 -0.12 8.60
N PRO A 10 -10.86 -0.30 9.63
CA PRO A 10 -12.31 -0.21 9.47
C PRO A 10 -12.77 1.14 8.88
N HIS A 11 -12.04 2.21 9.19
CA HIS A 11 -12.29 3.54 8.64
C HIS A 11 -12.00 3.61 7.14
N PHE A 12 -10.98 2.89 6.64
CA PHE A 12 -10.72 2.82 5.20
C PHE A 12 -11.89 2.17 4.47
N ILE A 13 -12.43 1.06 4.98
CA ILE A 13 -13.57 0.36 4.37
C ILE A 13 -14.81 1.26 4.35
N PHE A 14 -15.15 1.86 5.49
CA PHE A 14 -16.30 2.76 5.58
C PHE A 14 -16.22 3.93 4.59
N ASN A 15 -15.06 4.59 4.54
CA ASN A 15 -14.85 5.69 3.60
C ASN A 15 -14.88 5.26 2.14
N THR A 16 -14.35 4.08 1.84
CA THR A 16 -14.37 3.55 0.47
C THR A 16 -15.79 3.23 0.04
N MET A 17 -16.60 2.62 0.91
CA MET A 17 -18.02 2.38 0.65
C MET A 17 -18.80 3.68 0.43
N ASN A 18 -18.56 4.72 1.24
CA ASN A 18 -19.23 6.01 1.06
C ASN A 18 -18.88 6.68 -0.26
N ASN A 19 -17.61 6.63 -0.67
CA ASN A 19 -17.20 7.13 -1.99
C ASN A 19 -17.84 6.35 -3.12
N ILE A 20 -17.91 5.02 -3.01
CA ILE A 20 -18.61 4.16 -3.97
C ILE A 20 -20.09 4.52 -4.03
N TYR A 21 -20.76 4.70 -2.90
CA TYR A 21 -22.15 5.12 -2.84
C TYR A 21 -22.37 6.45 -3.58
N ALA A 22 -21.52 7.45 -3.32
CA ALA A 22 -21.57 8.73 -4.02
C ALA A 22 -21.37 8.56 -5.54
N MET A 23 -20.43 7.71 -5.96
CA MET A 23 -20.19 7.42 -7.38
C MET A 23 -21.39 6.73 -8.04
N VAL A 24 -22.04 5.78 -7.36
CA VAL A 24 -23.26 5.12 -7.86
C VAL A 24 -24.39 6.14 -8.00
N TYR A 25 -24.61 6.97 -6.97
CA TYR A 25 -25.62 8.03 -6.98
C TYR A 25 -25.40 9.01 -8.14
N GLN A 26 -24.14 9.34 -8.43
CA GLN A 26 -23.74 10.22 -9.54
C GLN A 26 -23.67 9.53 -10.91
N LYS A 27 -24.00 8.22 -11.00
CA LYS A 27 -23.88 7.40 -12.22
C LYS A 27 -22.46 7.44 -12.83
N SER A 28 -21.44 7.52 -11.99
CA SER A 28 -20.04 7.56 -12.42
C SER A 28 -19.61 6.20 -12.99
N ALA A 29 -18.96 6.23 -14.15
CA ALA A 29 -18.35 5.03 -14.76
C ALA A 29 -17.25 4.40 -13.86
N LYS A 30 -16.76 5.11 -12.84
CA LYS A 30 -15.75 4.62 -11.89
C LYS A 30 -16.34 3.76 -10.77
N ALA A 31 -17.67 3.73 -10.60
CA ALA A 31 -18.32 3.01 -9.50
C ALA A 31 -18.06 1.49 -9.55
N LEU A 32 -18.31 0.84 -10.70
CA LEU A 32 -18.11 -0.60 -10.86
C LEU A 32 -16.64 -1.02 -10.66
N PRO A 33 -15.64 -0.36 -11.30
CA PRO A 33 -14.23 -0.64 -11.03
C PRO A 33 -13.84 -0.48 -9.57
N ALA A 34 -14.41 0.49 -8.84
CA ALA A 34 -14.12 0.67 -7.43
C ALA A 34 -14.70 -0.47 -6.57
N ILE A 35 -15.91 -0.96 -6.87
CA ILE A 35 -16.49 -2.12 -6.19
C ILE A 35 -15.64 -3.37 -6.41
N GLU A 36 -15.16 -3.59 -7.63
CA GLU A 36 -14.29 -4.73 -7.96
C GLU A 36 -12.98 -4.68 -7.15
N LYS A 37 -12.31 -3.52 -7.13
CA LYS A 37 -11.06 -3.32 -6.38
C LYS A 37 -11.24 -3.54 -4.89
N LEU A 38 -12.32 -3.00 -4.32
CA LEU A 38 -12.65 -3.23 -2.92
C LEU A 38 -12.87 -4.72 -2.65
N SER A 39 -13.58 -5.42 -3.54
CA SER A 39 -13.80 -6.86 -3.43
C SER A 39 -12.50 -7.66 -3.49
N ASN A 40 -11.55 -7.25 -4.35
CA ASN A 40 -10.23 -7.89 -4.45
C ASN A 40 -9.38 -7.67 -3.19
N ILE A 41 -9.37 -6.45 -2.63
CA ILE A 41 -8.70 -6.14 -1.36
C ILE A 41 -9.29 -7.00 -0.24
N MET A 42 -10.61 -7.05 -0.12
CA MET A 42 -11.28 -7.85 0.92
C MET A 42 -10.99 -9.34 0.77
N ARG A 43 -11.02 -9.87 -0.46
CA ARG A 43 -10.67 -11.27 -0.73
C ARG A 43 -9.24 -11.56 -0.29
N TYR A 44 -8.28 -10.74 -0.72
CA TYR A 44 -6.87 -10.91 -0.35
C TYR A 44 -6.70 -10.96 1.18
N VAL A 45 -7.30 -10.00 1.90
CA VAL A 45 -7.22 -9.93 3.36
C VAL A 45 -7.88 -11.14 4.03
N MET A 46 -8.92 -11.72 3.43
CA MET A 46 -9.59 -12.88 4.02
C MET A 46 -8.88 -14.20 3.74
N THR A 47 -8.11 -14.31 2.65
CA THR A 47 -7.54 -15.59 2.20
C THR A 47 -6.03 -15.68 2.35
N GLU A 48 -5.33 -14.56 2.29
CA GLU A 48 -3.86 -14.52 2.25
C GLU A 48 -3.25 -13.94 3.52
N SER A 49 -4.04 -13.40 4.45
CA SER A 49 -3.55 -12.79 5.70
C SER A 49 -2.93 -13.75 6.70
N ASP A 50 -3.39 -15.00 6.70
CA ASP A 50 -3.13 -15.97 7.77
C ASP A 50 -2.13 -17.06 7.34
N VAL A 51 -1.54 -16.91 6.16
CA VAL A 51 -0.49 -17.81 5.64
C VAL A 51 0.91 -17.23 5.89
N GLN A 52 1.93 -18.09 5.96
CA GLN A 52 3.30 -17.65 6.23
C GLN A 52 3.91 -16.85 5.07
N GLN A 53 3.63 -17.26 3.84
CA GLN A 53 4.21 -16.67 2.64
C GLN A 53 3.21 -16.70 1.47
N ILE A 54 3.32 -15.70 0.62
CA ILE A 54 2.53 -15.56 -0.61
C ILE A 54 3.44 -15.19 -1.78
N LEU A 55 2.95 -15.35 -3.01
CA LEU A 55 3.63 -14.81 -4.18
C LEU A 55 3.61 -13.28 -4.14
N LEU A 56 4.76 -12.65 -4.41
CA LEU A 56 4.91 -11.22 -4.50
C LEU A 56 3.94 -10.60 -5.52
N ALA A 57 3.65 -11.31 -6.61
CA ALA A 57 2.63 -10.91 -7.58
C ALA A 57 1.25 -10.64 -6.93
N LYS A 58 0.86 -11.43 -5.92
CA LYS A 58 -0.39 -11.19 -5.18
C LYS A 58 -0.31 -9.94 -4.30
N GLU A 59 0.81 -9.72 -3.60
CA GLU A 59 1.05 -8.50 -2.81
C GLU A 59 1.02 -7.26 -3.71
N VAL A 60 1.67 -7.32 -4.88
CA VAL A 60 1.67 -6.23 -5.88
C VAL A 60 0.25 -5.94 -6.38
N ALA A 61 -0.52 -6.97 -6.72
CA ALA A 61 -1.91 -6.80 -7.15
C ALA A 61 -2.77 -6.19 -6.03
N TYR A 62 -2.56 -6.60 -4.78
CA TYR A 62 -3.21 -6.00 -3.62
C TYR A 62 -2.86 -4.51 -3.47
N LEU A 63 -1.58 -4.15 -3.54
CA LEU A 63 -1.12 -2.77 -3.49
C LEU A 63 -1.71 -1.91 -4.61
N GLN A 64 -1.75 -2.43 -5.84
CA GLN A 64 -2.33 -1.74 -6.99
C GLN A 64 -3.81 -1.40 -6.75
N ASN A 65 -4.62 -2.40 -6.33
CA ASN A 65 -6.04 -2.18 -6.03
C ASN A 65 -6.21 -1.14 -4.91
N PHE A 66 -5.38 -1.22 -3.86
CA PHE A 66 -5.42 -0.28 -2.75
C PHE A 66 -5.09 1.15 -3.19
N ILE A 67 -3.98 1.34 -3.90
CA ILE A 67 -3.52 2.64 -4.40
C ILE A 67 -4.59 3.28 -5.29
N GLU A 68 -5.17 2.52 -6.20
CA GLU A 68 -6.21 3.01 -7.10
C GLU A 68 -7.47 3.45 -6.37
N LEU A 69 -7.93 2.72 -5.36
CA LEU A 69 -9.07 3.14 -4.54
C LEU A 69 -8.78 4.41 -3.74
N GLN A 70 -7.58 4.50 -3.20
CA GLN A 70 -7.16 5.69 -2.48
C GLN A 70 -7.06 6.92 -3.41
N MET A 71 -6.57 6.74 -4.64
CA MET A 71 -6.55 7.80 -5.65
C MET A 71 -7.96 8.28 -6.03
N VAL A 72 -8.92 7.35 -6.18
CA VAL A 72 -10.32 7.72 -6.41
C VAL A 72 -10.87 8.56 -5.26
N ARG A 73 -10.53 8.23 -4.01
CA ARG A 73 -10.97 8.96 -2.82
C ARG A 73 -10.43 10.38 -2.75
N ILE A 74 -9.15 10.58 -3.02
CA ILE A 74 -8.53 11.92 -2.95
C ILE A 74 -8.86 12.79 -4.17
N ASN A 75 -9.34 12.17 -5.27
CA ASN A 75 -9.73 12.84 -6.51
C ASN A 75 -8.62 13.75 -7.10
N ILE A 76 -7.36 13.35 -6.95
CA ILE A 76 -6.20 14.02 -7.53
C ILE A 76 -5.61 13.05 -8.54
N ALA A 77 -5.66 13.41 -9.82
CA ALA A 77 -5.04 12.62 -10.87
C ALA A 77 -3.52 12.63 -10.69
N ASN A 78 -2.86 11.52 -11.05
CA ASN A 78 -1.40 11.42 -11.07
C ASN A 78 -0.69 11.70 -9.74
N SER A 79 -1.39 11.68 -8.60
CA SER A 79 -0.81 11.93 -7.28
C SER A 79 0.05 10.79 -6.77
N VAL A 80 -0.03 9.61 -7.38
CA VAL A 80 0.75 8.42 -7.02
C VAL A 80 1.36 7.81 -8.27
N GLN A 81 2.64 7.44 -8.18
CA GLN A 81 3.36 6.68 -9.18
C GLN A 81 3.80 5.35 -8.56
N PHE A 82 3.27 4.23 -9.05
CA PHE A 82 3.66 2.90 -8.60
C PHE A 82 4.33 2.15 -9.75
N ASN A 83 5.62 1.86 -9.58
CA ASN A 83 6.43 1.19 -10.59
C ASN A 83 6.94 -0.15 -10.06
N VAL A 84 6.87 -1.17 -10.90
CA VAL A 84 7.38 -2.51 -10.63
C VAL A 84 8.37 -2.90 -11.71
N THR A 85 9.60 -3.23 -11.31
CA THR A 85 10.70 -3.58 -12.22
C THR A 85 11.26 -4.94 -11.83
N GLY A 86 11.43 -5.84 -12.80
CA GLY A 86 11.92 -7.20 -12.60
C GLY A 86 10.81 -8.26 -12.58
N ASN A 87 11.18 -9.53 -12.37
CA ASN A 87 10.25 -10.66 -12.38
C ASN A 87 9.74 -10.97 -10.96
N ILE A 88 8.45 -10.75 -10.72
CA ILE A 88 7.78 -10.94 -9.43
C ILE A 88 7.09 -12.32 -9.28
N ASP A 89 7.03 -13.13 -10.34
CA ASP A 89 6.13 -14.30 -10.42
C ASP A 89 6.57 -15.46 -9.51
N ASN A 90 7.87 -15.55 -9.20
CA ASN A 90 8.45 -16.63 -8.40
C ASN A 90 9.07 -16.14 -7.09
N VAL A 91 8.79 -14.90 -6.68
CA VAL A 91 9.26 -14.35 -5.41
C VAL A 91 8.20 -14.55 -4.35
N GLN A 92 8.59 -15.01 -3.17
CA GLN A 92 7.70 -15.15 -2.02
C GLN A 92 8.03 -14.13 -0.94
N ILE A 93 6.98 -13.61 -0.29
CA ILE A 93 7.08 -12.60 0.76
C ILE A 93 6.02 -12.88 1.84
N ALA A 94 6.24 -12.36 3.04
CA ALA A 94 5.18 -12.32 4.05
C ALA A 94 4.01 -11.46 3.54
N PRO A 95 2.76 -11.91 3.69
CA PRO A 95 1.59 -11.13 3.27
C PRO A 95 1.54 -9.81 4.03
N LEU A 96 1.02 -8.76 3.38
CA LEU A 96 0.83 -7.42 3.96
C LEU A 96 2.13 -6.77 4.47
N LEU A 97 3.30 -7.22 4.00
CA LEU A 97 4.57 -6.65 4.42
C LEU A 97 4.76 -5.22 3.89
N LEU A 98 4.24 -4.94 2.69
CA LEU A 98 4.54 -3.69 1.98
C LEU A 98 3.48 -2.60 2.24
N ILE A 99 2.26 -2.98 2.60
CA ILE A 99 1.14 -2.04 2.79
C ILE A 99 1.40 -0.95 3.85
N PRO A 100 2.12 -1.17 4.97
CA PRO A 100 2.30 -0.11 5.98
C PRO A 100 3.04 1.11 5.43
N PHE A 101 3.99 0.91 4.51
CA PHE A 101 4.74 1.99 3.87
C PHE A 101 3.86 2.80 2.91
N VAL A 102 2.97 2.12 2.18
CA VAL A 102 2.02 2.75 1.27
C VAL A 102 0.99 3.55 2.07
N GLU A 103 0.43 2.98 3.15
CA GLU A 103 -0.47 3.69 4.06
C GLU A 103 0.17 4.94 4.66
N ASN A 104 1.43 4.83 5.09
CA ASN A 104 2.18 5.96 5.62
C ASN A 104 2.33 7.09 4.60
N GLY A 105 2.63 6.76 3.34
CA GLY A 105 2.70 7.74 2.25
C GLY A 105 1.36 8.40 1.93
N PHE A 106 0.24 7.66 1.98
CA PHE A 106 -1.10 8.26 1.86
C PHE A 106 -1.44 9.18 3.03
N LYS A 107 -0.95 8.87 4.25
CA LYS A 107 -1.23 9.66 5.46
C LYS A 107 -0.41 10.96 5.51
N HIS A 108 0.85 10.92 5.08
CA HIS A 108 1.80 12.02 5.29
C HIS A 108 2.36 12.65 4.00
N GLY A 109 2.14 12.00 2.85
CA GLY A 109 2.93 12.26 1.64
C GLY A 109 2.16 12.74 0.42
N ILE A 110 0.84 12.70 0.44
CA ILE A 110 0.06 13.20 -0.70
C ILE A 110 -0.15 14.69 -0.55
N THR A 111 0.30 15.40 -1.58
CA THR A 111 0.07 16.83 -1.73
C THR A 111 -0.88 17.07 -2.90
N ASN A 112 -1.62 18.17 -2.88
CA ASN A 112 -2.46 18.59 -4.02
C ASN A 112 -1.63 19.14 -5.20
N LYS A 113 -0.32 18.88 -5.24
CA LYS A 113 0.58 19.37 -6.28
C LYS A 113 1.01 18.20 -7.16
N GLU A 114 0.56 18.21 -8.42
CA GLU A 114 0.91 17.18 -9.41
C GLU A 114 2.43 17.06 -9.65
N GLU A 115 3.20 18.13 -9.42
CA GLU A 115 4.66 18.15 -9.54
C GLU A 115 5.37 17.25 -8.51
N TYR A 116 4.69 16.91 -7.41
CA TYR A 116 5.25 16.14 -6.31
C TYR A 116 4.40 14.89 -6.00
N PRO A 117 4.37 13.89 -6.92
CA PRO A 117 3.62 12.67 -6.69
C PRO A 117 4.26 11.83 -5.58
N PHE A 118 3.43 11.08 -4.87
CA PHE A 118 3.89 10.00 -4.01
C PHE A 118 4.42 8.86 -4.88
N ARG A 119 5.73 8.59 -4.80
CA ARG A 119 6.39 7.55 -5.61
C ARG A 119 6.59 6.29 -4.79
N ILE A 120 6.23 5.16 -5.37
CA ILE A 120 6.40 3.82 -4.83
C ILE A 120 7.13 3.02 -5.92
N ASN A 121 8.32 2.50 -5.62
CA ASN A 121 9.06 1.66 -6.55
C ASN A 121 9.37 0.32 -5.89
N LEU A 122 9.07 -0.74 -6.63
CA LEU A 122 9.46 -2.11 -6.31
C LEU A 122 10.40 -2.60 -7.40
N THR A 123 11.62 -2.97 -7.02
CA THR A 123 12.63 -3.46 -7.95
C THR A 123 13.16 -4.80 -7.46
N ILE A 124 13.30 -5.77 -8.36
CA ILE A 124 14.00 -7.03 -8.10
C ILE A 124 15.30 -7.05 -8.87
N GLU A 125 16.41 -7.02 -8.14
CA GLU A 125 17.76 -7.04 -8.68
C GLU A 125 18.62 -8.04 -7.89
N ASN A 126 19.35 -8.92 -8.56
CA ASN A 126 20.28 -9.87 -7.94
C ASN A 126 19.67 -10.71 -6.80
N LYS A 127 18.40 -11.14 -6.94
CA LYS A 127 17.61 -11.86 -5.91
C LYS A 127 17.26 -11.04 -4.67
N THR A 128 17.49 -9.73 -4.70
CA THR A 128 17.09 -8.80 -3.65
C THR A 128 15.84 -8.06 -4.09
N LEU A 129 14.85 -7.99 -3.20
CA LEU A 129 13.69 -7.12 -3.34
C LEU A 129 14.03 -5.77 -2.71
N LEU A 130 14.03 -4.72 -3.53
CA LEU A 130 14.13 -3.33 -3.09
C LEU A 130 12.75 -2.68 -3.19
N PHE A 131 12.21 -2.22 -2.06
CA PHE A 131 10.97 -1.48 -1.99
C PHE A 131 11.22 -0.09 -1.43
N THR A 132 10.84 0.95 -2.18
CA THR A 132 11.09 2.35 -1.80
C THR A 132 9.82 3.18 -1.94
N THR A 133 9.65 4.10 -1.00
CA THR A 133 8.57 5.08 -0.99
C THR A 133 9.16 6.48 -0.83
N SER A 134 8.73 7.43 -1.64
CA SER A 134 9.21 8.82 -1.60
C SER A 134 8.05 9.78 -1.80
N ASN A 135 7.92 10.76 -0.91
CA ASN A 135 6.87 11.76 -0.95
C ASN A 135 7.41 13.13 -0.51
N TYR A 136 6.75 14.19 -0.97
CA TYR A 136 7.08 15.54 -0.54
C TYR A 136 6.51 15.80 0.86
N ILE A 137 7.36 16.26 1.78
CA ILE A 137 6.95 16.64 3.14
C ILE A 137 6.86 18.18 3.18
N SER A 138 5.63 18.68 3.30
CA SER A 138 5.37 20.10 3.57
C SER A 138 5.94 20.46 4.94
N LYS A 139 6.72 21.55 5.05
CA LYS A 139 7.30 22.05 6.32
C LYS A 139 6.26 22.61 7.33
N GLY A 140 4.96 22.36 7.13
CA GLY A 140 3.87 23.15 7.72
C GLY A 140 3.04 22.53 8.86
N HIS A 141 3.14 21.25 9.19
CA HIS A 141 2.39 20.68 10.32
C HIS A 141 3.27 19.74 11.15
N LYS A 142 3.78 20.26 12.28
CA LYS A 142 4.19 19.42 13.40
C LYS A 142 2.92 19.01 14.14
N ASP A 143 2.35 17.86 13.79
CA ASP A 143 1.38 17.24 14.69
C ASP A 143 2.15 16.73 15.91
N GLU A 144 1.91 17.36 17.05
CA GLU A 144 2.28 16.87 18.38
C GLU A 144 1.45 15.62 18.69
N SER A 145 1.73 14.50 18.03
CA SER A 145 1.18 13.20 18.42
C SER A 145 2.29 12.31 18.95
N ASN A 146 2.32 12.19 20.28
CA ASN A 146 3.08 11.22 21.08
C ASN A 146 2.81 9.77 20.65
N GLY A 147 3.54 9.30 19.64
CA GLY A 147 3.56 7.89 19.26
C GLY A 147 4.94 7.56 18.72
N ILE A 148 5.51 6.46 19.19
CA ILE A 148 6.80 5.92 18.74
C ILE A 148 6.70 5.66 17.23
N GLY A 149 7.04 6.66 16.43
CA GLY A 149 6.72 6.73 15.02
C GLY A 149 7.86 7.39 14.28
N LEU A 150 8.85 6.57 13.90
CA LEU A 150 9.85 6.89 12.89
C LEU A 150 10.78 8.07 13.23
N LEU A 151 11.69 7.84 14.17
CA LEU A 151 12.99 8.54 14.22
C LEU A 151 13.91 8.19 13.02
N ASN A 152 13.43 7.48 12.00
CA ASN A 152 14.16 7.13 10.79
C ASN A 152 13.52 7.81 9.56
N VAL A 153 13.63 9.13 9.49
CA VAL A 153 13.48 9.88 8.24
C VAL A 153 14.87 10.03 7.62
N GLN A 154 15.43 8.92 7.15
CA GLN A 154 16.53 8.89 6.19
C GLN A 154 16.47 7.53 5.52
N SER A 155 15.90 7.49 4.32
CA SER A 155 15.93 6.38 3.37
C SER A 155 15.57 5.02 3.98
N GLY A 156 14.29 4.63 3.88
CA GLY A 156 13.85 3.27 4.23
C GLY A 156 14.43 2.24 3.26
N TRP A 157 15.66 1.79 3.51
CA TRP A 157 16.23 0.60 2.90
C TRP A 157 15.68 -0.61 3.65
N LEU A 158 14.67 -1.29 3.09
CA LEU A 158 14.31 -2.60 3.59
C LEU A 158 15.19 -3.64 2.87
N TYR A 159 16.19 -4.15 3.59
CA TYR A 159 17.03 -5.26 3.14
C TYR A 159 16.28 -6.56 3.50
N CYS A 160 15.45 -7.08 2.60
CA CYS A 160 14.92 -8.44 2.77
C CYS A 160 16.02 -9.44 2.39
N ILE A 161 16.81 -9.88 3.38
CA ILE A 161 17.64 -11.10 3.26
C ILE A 161 16.66 -12.28 3.33
N PRO A 162 16.62 -13.19 2.34
CA PRO A 162 16.06 -14.50 2.59
C PRO A 162 17.01 -15.23 3.54
N GLU A 163 16.61 -15.39 4.81
CA GLU A 163 17.25 -16.36 5.71
C GLU A 163 17.13 -17.75 5.10
N SER A 164 18.16 -18.18 4.37
CA SER A 164 18.46 -19.60 4.26
C SER A 164 19.20 -20.00 5.53
N THR A 165 18.44 -20.39 6.55
CA THR A 165 18.97 -21.15 7.69
C THR A 165 19.50 -22.47 7.16
N TYR A 166 20.81 -22.53 6.86
CA TYR A 166 21.53 -23.79 6.80
C TYR A 166 21.76 -24.26 8.23
N LEU A 167 21.00 -25.26 8.66
CA LEU A 167 21.41 -26.11 9.77
C LEU A 167 22.35 -27.18 9.22
N LYS A 168 23.64 -26.98 9.54
CA LYS A 168 24.88 -27.75 9.31
C LYS A 168 25.79 -27.22 8.22
#